data_AF-A0AAW1R9J5-F1
#
_entry.id   AF-A0AAW1R9J5-F1
#
_cell.length_a   1.000
_cell.length_b   1.000
_cell.length_c   1.000
_cell.angle_alpha   90.00
_cell.angle_beta   90.00
_cell.angle_gamma   90.00
#
_symmetry.space_group_name_H-M   'P 1'
#
loop_
_entity.id
_entity.type
_entity.pdbx_description
1 polymer ?
#
loop_
_entity_poly.entity_id
_entity_poly.type
_entity_poly.pdbx_seq_one_letter_code
_entity_poly.pdbx_strand_id
1 'polypeptide(L)'
;MWGQPQAAGQASGEEQQRQAQIQQYKQFLDQRLRVDQQRGMAVRARLQDDYATFEALEASINDLTKVEGQQLRTLVNIGSDVFMHAEVADTSRICVSIGLGFHVECTWPEALAIAAQRKKALQVRIDKVNEDVDKIETHIQLVEEGLEALRLLPGSEQ
;
A
#
# COMPACT_ATOMS: atom_id res chain seq x y z
N MET A 1 -24.69 -16.05 65.30
CA MET A 1 -23.33 -16.10 64.75
C MET A 1 -23.47 -16.47 63.28
N TRP A 2 -23.62 -15.49 62.39
CA TRP A 2 -23.82 -15.71 60.94
C TRP A 2 -22.88 -14.75 60.19
N GLY A 3 -21.73 -15.27 59.76
CA GLY A 3 -20.82 -14.59 58.84
C GLY A 3 -21.16 -14.99 57.40
N GLN A 4 -21.45 -14.01 56.56
CA GLN A 4 -21.83 -14.18 55.16
C GLN A 4 -20.64 -14.64 54.28
N PRO A 5 -20.87 -15.48 53.26
CA PRO A 5 -19.96 -15.63 52.14
C PRO A 5 -20.44 -14.76 50.97
N GLN A 6 -19.93 -13.53 50.84
CA GLN A 6 -20.29 -12.63 49.71
C GLN A 6 -19.13 -12.30 48.75
N ALA A 7 -17.87 -12.63 49.08
CA ALA A 7 -16.72 -12.23 48.27
C ALA A 7 -16.50 -13.07 46.98
N ALA A 8 -16.87 -14.35 46.97
CA ALA A 8 -16.56 -15.26 45.85
C ALA A 8 -17.38 -14.98 44.57
N GLY A 9 -18.55 -14.34 44.68
CA GLY A 9 -19.40 -14.00 43.53
C GLY A 9 -18.93 -12.77 42.74
N GLN A 10 -18.18 -11.86 43.38
CA GLN A 10 -17.74 -10.60 42.76
C GLN A 10 -16.48 -10.77 41.91
N ALA A 11 -15.50 -11.56 42.39
CA ALA A 11 -14.28 -11.86 41.64
C ALA A 11 -14.53 -12.62 40.32
N SER A 12 -15.54 -13.50 40.29
CA SER A 12 -15.90 -14.24 39.08
C SER A 12 -16.59 -13.35 38.02
N GLY A 13 -17.34 -12.33 38.46
CA GLY A 13 -17.98 -11.36 37.57
C GLY A 13 -16.98 -10.39 36.92
N GLU A 14 -16.03 -9.87 37.70
CA GLU A 14 -14.99 -8.97 37.19
C GLU A 14 -14.04 -9.65 36.19
N GLU A 15 -13.68 -10.91 36.44
CA GLU A 15 -12.86 -11.70 35.53
C GLU A 15 -13.57 -11.98 34.21
N GLN A 16 -14.88 -12.28 34.26
CA GLN A 16 -15.72 -12.45 33.07
C GLN A 16 -15.86 -11.16 32.27
N GLN A 17 -16.00 -10.01 32.94
CA GLN A 17 -16.11 -8.70 32.31
C GLN A 17 -14.79 -8.29 31.64
N ARG A 18 -13.65 -8.61 32.27
CA ARG A 18 -12.29 -8.40 31.75
C ARG A 18 -12.04 -9.27 30.51
N GLN A 19 -12.40 -10.55 30.57
CA GLN A 19 -12.32 -11.47 29.43
C GLN A 19 -13.20 -11.00 28.26
N ALA A 20 -14.41 -10.52 28.53
CA ALA A 20 -15.30 -9.99 27.49
C ALA A 20 -14.73 -8.75 26.80
N GLN A 21 -14.12 -7.82 27.55
CA GLN A 21 -13.44 -6.66 26.96
C GLN A 21 -12.23 -7.08 26.11
N ILE A 22 -11.38 -8.00 26.60
CA ILE A 22 -10.24 -8.51 25.83
C ILE A 22 -10.69 -9.14 24.51
N GLN A 23 -11.79 -9.90 24.51
CA GLN A 23 -12.35 -10.51 23.31
C GLN A 23 -12.88 -9.45 22.33
N GLN A 24 -13.59 -8.43 22.82
CA GLN A 24 -14.06 -7.32 21.97
C GLN A 24 -12.91 -6.55 21.32
N TYR A 25 -11.83 -6.27 22.07
CA TYR A 25 -10.66 -5.59 21.54
C TYR A 25 -9.90 -6.45 20.52
N LYS A 26 -9.73 -7.74 20.77
CA LYS A 26 -9.15 -8.68 19.78
C LYS A 26 -9.98 -8.73 18.50
N GLN A 27 -11.30 -8.80 18.64
CA GLN A 27 -12.21 -8.80 17.49
C GLN A 27 -12.11 -7.50 16.69
N PHE A 28 -12.00 -6.35 17.36
CA PHE A 28 -11.81 -5.06 16.71
C PHE A 28 -10.47 -4.95 15.97
N LEU A 29 -9.39 -5.45 16.57
CA LEU A 29 -8.07 -5.53 15.93
C LEU A 29 -8.10 -6.35 14.64
N ASP A 30 -8.65 -7.57 14.71
CA ASP A 30 -8.66 -8.50 13.58
C ASP A 30 -9.64 -8.07 12.48
N GLN A 31 -10.84 -7.62 12.85
CA GLN A 31 -11.89 -7.33 11.86
C GLN A 31 -11.74 -5.97 11.20
N ARG A 32 -10.99 -5.05 11.81
CA ARG A 32 -10.89 -3.66 11.33
C ARG A 32 -9.46 -3.19 11.16
N LEU A 33 -8.66 -3.10 12.22
CA LEU A 33 -7.31 -2.50 12.09
C LEU A 33 -6.40 -3.30 11.15
N ARG A 34 -6.36 -4.63 11.27
CA ARG A 34 -5.53 -5.47 10.38
C ARG A 34 -6.02 -5.45 8.93
N VAL A 35 -7.34 -5.38 8.73
CA VAL A 35 -7.94 -5.24 7.39
C VAL A 35 -7.60 -3.88 6.78
N ASP A 36 -7.69 -2.80 7.56
CA ASP A 36 -7.37 -1.45 7.11
C ASP A 36 -5.86 -1.30 6.82
N GLN A 37 -4.99 -1.93 7.62
CA GLN A 37 -3.56 -2.02 7.35
C GLN A 37 -3.29 -2.73 6.01
N GLN A 38 -3.88 -3.91 5.80
CA GLN A 38 -3.73 -4.65 4.54
C GLN A 38 -4.22 -3.85 3.33
N ARG A 39 -5.33 -3.13 3.47
CA ARG A 39 -5.83 -2.22 2.43
C ARG A 39 -4.84 -1.10 2.15
N GLY A 40 -4.29 -0.47 3.18
CA GLY A 40 -3.25 0.57 3.05
C GLY A 40 -2.02 0.06 2.30
N MET A 41 -1.51 -1.12 2.68
CA MET A 41 -0.39 -1.77 1.99
C MET A 41 -0.69 -2.09 0.53
N ALA A 42 -1.90 -2.58 0.21
CA ALA A 42 -2.30 -2.87 -1.16
C ALA A 42 -2.40 -1.60 -2.02
N VAL A 43 -2.93 -0.51 -1.46
CA VAL A 43 -2.97 0.79 -2.14
C VAL A 43 -1.55 1.32 -2.38
N ARG A 44 -0.66 1.22 -1.38
CA ARG A 44 0.75 1.58 -1.52
C ARG A 44 1.42 0.82 -2.66
N ALA A 45 1.26 -0.50 -2.70
CA ALA A 45 1.85 -1.35 -3.75
C ALA A 45 1.40 -0.91 -5.15
N ARG A 46 0.11 -0.64 -5.35
CA ARG A 46 -0.40 -0.14 -6.64
C ARG A 46 0.21 1.21 -7.03
N LEU A 47 0.34 2.14 -6.09
CA LEU A 47 0.95 3.44 -6.36
C LEU A 47 2.44 3.32 -6.69
N GLN A 48 3.14 2.34 -6.10
CA GLN A 48 4.54 2.05 -6.39
C GLN A 48 4.71 1.40 -7.77
N ASP A 49 3.82 0.48 -8.16
CA ASP A 49 3.80 -0.09 -9.51
C ASP A 49 3.55 0.99 -10.58
N ASP A 50 2.59 1.89 -10.33
CA ASP A 50 2.34 3.03 -11.20
C ASP A 50 3.58 3.92 -11.31
N TYR A 51 4.27 4.17 -10.19
CA TYR A 51 5.51 4.96 -10.16
C TYR A 51 6.64 4.28 -10.96
N ALA A 52 6.83 2.98 -10.76
CA ALA A 52 7.83 2.18 -11.47
C ALA A 52 7.58 2.13 -12.99
N THR A 53 6.32 2.18 -13.41
CA THR A 53 5.96 2.29 -14.84
C THR A 53 6.50 3.58 -15.46
N PHE A 54 6.49 4.70 -14.72
CA PHE A 54 7.10 5.95 -15.19
C PHE A 54 8.64 5.90 -15.17
N GLU A 55 9.25 5.19 -14.23
CA GLU A 55 10.71 4.97 -14.26
C GLU A 55 11.14 4.12 -15.46
N ALA A 56 10.36 3.08 -15.79
CA ALA A 56 10.58 2.28 -17.00
C ALA A 56 10.42 3.12 -18.28
N LEU A 57 9.49 4.08 -18.31
CA LEU A 57 9.34 5.03 -19.40
C LEU A 57 10.59 5.92 -19.55
N GLU A 58 11.09 6.49 -18.45
CA GLU A 58 12.32 7.31 -18.44
C GLU A 58 13.54 6.51 -18.93
N ALA A 59 13.69 5.27 -18.46
CA ALA A 59 14.75 4.37 -18.91
C ALA A 59 14.64 4.06 -20.42
N SER A 60 13.42 3.76 -20.89
CA SER A 60 13.16 3.48 -22.31
C SER A 60 13.47 4.69 -23.19
N ILE A 61 13.09 5.90 -22.77
CA ILE A 61 13.43 7.15 -23.48
C ILE A 61 14.96 7.33 -23.52
N ASN A 62 15.66 7.09 -22.42
CA ASN A 62 17.12 7.16 -22.37
C ASN A 62 17.83 6.12 -23.26
N ASP A 63 17.21 4.98 -23.52
CA ASP A 63 17.73 4.00 -24.47
C ASP A 63 17.44 4.40 -25.92
N LEU A 64 16.26 4.98 -26.18
CA LEU A 64 15.88 5.50 -27.49
C LEU A 64 16.74 6.70 -27.93
N THR A 65 17.16 7.55 -27.00
CA THR A 65 18.06 8.68 -27.30
C THR A 65 19.44 8.22 -27.77
N LYS A 66 19.90 7.01 -27.39
CA LYS A 66 21.18 6.45 -27.85
C LYS A 66 21.14 6.01 -29.32
N VAL A 67 19.94 5.74 -29.84
CA VAL A 67 19.69 5.34 -31.24
C VAL A 67 18.98 6.46 -32.03
N GLU A 68 19.07 7.70 -31.54
CA GLU A 68 18.47 8.88 -32.16
C GLU A 68 18.90 9.03 -33.63
N GLY A 69 17.92 9.27 -34.50
CA GLY A 69 18.14 9.43 -35.94
C GLY A 69 18.32 8.14 -36.74
N GLN A 70 18.18 6.97 -36.10
CA GLN A 70 18.21 5.67 -36.77
C GLN A 70 16.81 5.04 -36.83
N GLN A 71 16.56 4.23 -37.87
CA GLN A 71 15.39 3.36 -37.90
C GLN A 71 15.50 2.30 -36.81
N LEU A 72 14.53 2.25 -35.91
CA LEU A 72 14.48 1.26 -34.85
C LEU A 72 13.82 -0.01 -35.35
N ARG A 73 14.58 -1.12 -35.38
CA ARG A 73 14.06 -2.46 -35.65
C ARG A 73 13.95 -3.23 -34.35
N THR A 74 12.74 -3.69 -34.02
CA THR A 74 12.48 -4.39 -32.76
C THR A 74 11.50 -5.55 -32.96
N LEU A 75 11.56 -6.54 -32.07
CA LEU A 75 10.59 -7.64 -32.00
C LEU A 75 9.50 -7.27 -31.00
N VAL A 76 8.27 -7.16 -31.48
CA VAL A 76 7.10 -6.84 -30.67
C VAL A 76 6.29 -8.10 -30.44
N ASN A 77 5.95 -8.37 -29.17
CA ASN A 77 5.04 -9.45 -28.81
C ASN A 77 3.59 -9.03 -29.14
N ILE A 78 2.90 -9.82 -29.97
CA ILE A 78 1.51 -9.59 -30.38
C ILE A 78 0.53 -10.47 -29.56
N GLY A 79 1.05 -11.40 -28.75
CA GLY A 79 0.28 -12.27 -27.86
C GLY A 79 0.74 -13.73 -27.95
N SER A 80 0.48 -14.51 -26.89
CA SER A 80 0.78 -15.96 -26.85
C SER A 80 2.21 -16.33 -27.25
N ASP A 81 3.19 -15.54 -26.81
CA ASP A 81 4.62 -15.68 -27.17
C ASP A 81 4.90 -15.63 -28.68
N VAL A 82 4.02 -14.97 -29.44
CA VAL A 82 4.21 -14.69 -30.87
C VAL A 82 4.81 -13.30 -31.04
N PHE A 83 5.94 -13.23 -31.74
CA PHE A 83 6.69 -12.00 -31.97
C PHE A 83 6.71 -11.61 -33.45
N MET A 84 6.60 -10.31 -33.73
CA MET A 84 6.67 -9.73 -35.07
C MET A 84 7.77 -8.68 -35.13
N HIS A 85 8.48 -8.61 -36.26
CA HIS A 85 9.42 -7.53 -36.53
C HIS A 85 8.66 -6.23 -36.84
N ALA A 86 8.92 -5.20 -36.05
CA ALA A 86 8.45 -3.85 -36.29
C ALA A 86 9.65 -2.96 -36.66
N GLU A 87 9.43 -2.11 -37.66
CA GLU A 87 10.38 -1.07 -38.06
C GLU A 87 9.74 0.30 -37.81
N VAL A 88 10.37 1.09 -36.95
CA VAL A 88 9.91 2.43 -36.58
C VAL A 88 10.77 3.43 -37.34
N ALA A 89 10.13 4.15 -38.26
CA ALA A 89 10.80 5.11 -39.13
C ALA A 89 11.23 6.39 -38.41
N ASP A 90 10.44 6.81 -37.42
CA ASP A 90 10.70 8.01 -36.61
C ASP A 90 10.51 7.67 -35.13
N THR A 91 11.59 7.79 -34.36
CA THR A 91 11.61 7.55 -32.91
C THR A 91 11.47 8.82 -32.09
N SER A 92 11.40 10.00 -32.73
CA SER A 92 11.36 11.31 -32.06
C SER A 92 10.07 11.58 -31.28
N ARG A 93 9.02 10.81 -31.57
CA ARG A 93 7.69 10.91 -30.97
C ARG A 93 7.25 9.60 -30.35
N ILE A 94 6.59 9.69 -29.21
CA ILE A 94 6.03 8.55 -28.49
C ILE A 94 4.60 8.85 -28.05
N CYS A 95 3.80 7.79 -27.88
CA CYS A 95 2.45 7.91 -27.32
C CYS A 95 2.47 7.60 -25.83
N VAL A 96 2.11 8.58 -25.00
CA VAL A 96 1.99 8.42 -23.55
C VAL A 96 0.52 8.34 -23.17
N SER A 97 0.13 7.31 -22.40
CA SER A 97 -1.21 7.21 -21.84
C SER A 97 -1.41 8.25 -20.74
N ILE A 98 -2.42 9.10 -20.88
CA ILE A 98 -2.78 10.12 -19.87
C ILE A 98 -3.96 9.68 -18.98
N GLY A 99 -4.52 8.49 -19.26
CA GLY A 99 -5.63 7.89 -18.54
C GLY A 99 -6.95 7.91 -19.32
N LEU A 100 -7.95 7.18 -18.81
CA LEU A 100 -9.30 7.10 -19.40
C LEU A 100 -9.32 6.64 -20.88
N GLY A 101 -8.31 5.87 -21.31
CA GLY A 101 -8.18 5.43 -22.70
C GLY A 101 -7.66 6.50 -23.68
N PHE A 102 -7.19 7.64 -23.17
CA PHE A 102 -6.59 8.70 -23.99
C PHE A 102 -5.07 8.59 -23.99
N HIS A 103 -4.51 8.84 -25.18
CA HIS A 103 -3.08 8.85 -25.44
C HIS A 103 -2.70 10.19 -26.06
N VAL A 104 -1.58 10.75 -25.62
CA VAL A 104 -0.99 11.95 -26.20
C VAL A 104 0.27 11.57 -26.95
N GLU A 105 0.40 12.04 -28.18
CA GLU A 105 1.64 11.96 -28.94
C GLU A 105 2.52 13.15 -28.56
N CYS A 106 3.73 12.88 -28.05
CA CYS A 106 4.63 13.90 -27.58
C CYS A 106 6.09 13.54 -27.86
N THR A 107 6.95 14.56 -27.82
CA THR A 107 8.40 14.40 -27.93
C THR A 107 9.00 13.86 -26.63
N TRP A 108 10.27 13.41 -26.66
CA TRP A 108 10.94 12.92 -25.46
C TRP A 108 10.99 13.91 -24.30
N PRO A 109 11.33 15.21 -24.49
CA PRO A 109 11.35 16.17 -23.38
C PRO A 109 9.96 16.39 -22.77
N GLU A 110 8.92 16.40 -23.59
CA GLU A 110 7.53 16.53 -23.14
C GLU A 110 7.08 15.30 -22.36
N ALA A 111 7.43 14.09 -22.82
CA ALA A 111 7.15 12.85 -22.12
C ALA A 111 7.84 12.80 -20.74
N LEU A 112 9.11 13.22 -20.67
CA LEU A 112 9.85 13.32 -19.41
C LEU A 112 9.22 14.35 -18.46
N ALA A 113 8.72 15.47 -18.98
CA ALA A 113 8.01 16.45 -18.18
C ALA A 113 6.69 15.89 -17.60
N ILE A 114 5.93 15.16 -18.42
CA ILE A 114 4.70 14.46 -17.98
C ILE A 114 5.05 13.42 -16.89
N ALA A 115 6.07 12.59 -17.12
CA ALA A 115 6.51 11.58 -16.17
C ALA A 115 6.93 12.21 -14.84
N ALA A 116 7.73 13.28 -14.86
CA ALA A 116 8.17 13.98 -13.66
C ALA A 116 6.97 14.55 -12.85
N GLN A 117 6.00 15.16 -13.53
CA GLN A 117 4.80 15.69 -12.87
C GLN A 117 3.96 14.57 -12.25
N ARG A 118 3.78 13.44 -12.96
CA ARG A 118 3.03 12.28 -12.47
C ARG A 118 3.72 11.60 -11.30
N LYS A 119 5.04 11.37 -11.38
CA LYS A 119 5.87 10.83 -10.31
C LYS A 119 5.78 11.67 -9.04
N LYS A 120 5.85 13.00 -9.16
CA LYS A 120 5.68 13.90 -8.00
C LYS A 120 4.31 13.76 -7.34
N ALA A 121 3.23 13.68 -8.15
CA ALA A 121 1.89 13.48 -7.62
C ALA A 121 1.70 12.10 -6.97
N LEU A 122 2.31 11.05 -7.53
CA LEU A 122 2.32 9.71 -6.95
C LEU A 122 3.11 9.68 -5.65
N GLN A 123 4.28 10.31 -5.59
CA GLN A 123 5.11 10.37 -4.39
C GLN A 123 4.34 10.96 -3.20
N VAL A 124 3.67 12.11 -3.40
CA VAL A 124 2.83 12.72 -2.36
C VAL A 124 1.72 11.78 -1.87
N ARG A 125 1.13 10.98 -2.78
CA ARG A 125 0.12 9.99 -2.42
C ARG A 125 0.72 8.82 -1.65
N ILE A 126 1.89 8.33 -2.06
CA ILE A 126 2.63 7.26 -1.38
C ILE A 126 2.98 7.70 0.04
N ASP A 127 3.51 8.91 0.20
CA ASP A 127 3.89 9.46 1.51
C ASP A 127 2.68 9.52 2.45
N LYS A 128 1.54 10.00 1.96
CA LYS A 128 0.30 10.05 2.74
C LYS A 128 -0.19 8.66 3.16
N VAL A 129 -0.15 7.69 2.24
CA VAL A 129 -0.56 6.31 2.55
C VAL A 129 0.41 5.67 3.53
N ASN A 130 1.71 5.96 3.45
CA ASN A 130 2.68 5.51 4.44
C ASN A 130 2.37 6.07 5.82
N GLU A 131 2.14 7.38 5.95
CA GLU A 131 1.76 7.99 7.23
C GLU A 131 0.50 7.34 7.82
N ASP A 132 -0.50 7.04 6.98
CA ASP A 132 -1.74 6.42 7.44
C ASP A 132 -1.54 4.96 7.87
N VAL A 133 -0.70 4.20 7.16
CA VAL A 133 -0.32 2.83 7.54
C VAL A 133 0.48 2.82 8.85
N ASP A 134 1.45 3.72 9.00
CA ASP A 134 2.29 3.82 10.20
C ASP A 134 1.46 4.17 11.45
N LYS A 135 0.45 5.05 11.30
CA LYS A 135 -0.51 5.34 12.37
C LYS A 135 -1.32 4.11 12.76
N ILE A 136 -1.78 3.33 11.78
CA ILE A 136 -2.53 2.09 12.05
C ILE A 136 -1.62 1.08 12.76
N GLU A 137 -0.38 0.91 12.33
CA GLU A 137 0.60 0.02 12.95
C GLU A 137 0.89 0.41 14.41
N THR A 138 1.10 1.70 14.67
CA THR A 138 1.30 2.22 16.03
C THR A 138 0.07 1.95 16.91
N HIS A 139 -1.14 2.15 16.39
CA HIS A 139 -2.36 1.83 17.13
C HIS A 139 -2.52 0.32 17.40
N ILE A 140 -2.14 -0.55 16.46
CA ILE A 140 -2.15 -2.00 16.68
C ILE A 140 -1.20 -2.35 17.83
N GLN A 141 0.04 -1.88 17.78
CA GLN A 141 1.06 -2.14 18.81
C GLN A 141 0.59 -1.67 20.19
N LEU A 142 0.08 -0.44 20.29
CA LEU A 142 -0.42 0.12 21.55
C LEU A 142 -1.56 -0.71 22.15
N VAL A 143 -2.48 -1.21 21.32
CA VAL A 143 -3.59 -2.03 21.80
C VAL A 143 -3.11 -3.43 22.19
N GLU A 144 -2.16 -4.02 21.46
CA GLU A 144 -1.56 -5.31 21.81
C GLU A 144 -0.83 -5.23 23.17
N GLU A 145 -0.02 -4.20 23.39
CA GLU A 145 0.65 -3.93 24.68
C GLU A 145 -0.37 -3.68 25.81
N GLY A 146 -1.42 -2.90 25.55
CA GLY A 146 -2.49 -2.65 26.51
C GLY A 146 -3.24 -3.93 26.92
N LEU A 147 -3.48 -4.83 25.97
CA LEU A 147 -4.08 -6.14 26.23
C LEU A 147 -3.16 -7.06 27.04
N GLU A 148 -1.85 -7.02 26.78
CA GLU A 148 -0.87 -7.76 27.58
C GLU A 148 -0.79 -7.23 29.02
N ALA A 149 -0.78 -5.91 29.20
CA ALA A 149 -0.81 -5.30 30.53
C ALA A 149 -2.07 -5.69 31.31
N LEU A 150 -3.25 -5.64 30.67
CA LEU A 150 -4.52 -6.08 31.25
C LEU A 150 -4.52 -7.55 31.67
N ARG A 151 -3.74 -8.39 30.98
CA ARG A 151 -3.61 -9.82 31.26
C ARG A 151 -2.60 -10.13 32.38
N LEU A 152 -1.62 -9.24 32.59
CA LEU A 152 -0.56 -9.38 33.59
C LEU A 152 -0.90 -8.72 34.93
N LEU A 153 -1.93 -7.87 35.00
CA LEU A 153 -2.39 -7.29 36.26
C LEU A 153 -2.87 -8.42 37.19
N PRO A 154 -2.21 -8.67 38.34
CA PRO A 154 -2.73 -9.60 39.32
C PRO A 154 -4.08 -9.08 39.79
N GLY A 155 -5.08 -9.97 39.89
CA GLY A 155 -6.30 -9.69 40.64
C GLY A 155 -5.85 -9.18 42.00
N SER A 156 -6.19 -7.93 42.32
CA SER A 156 -5.70 -7.26 43.53
C SER A 156 -5.97 -8.16 44.72
N GLU A 157 -4.90 -8.75 45.26
CA GLU A 157 -4.92 -9.49 46.51
C GLU A 157 -5.44 -8.54 47.59
N GLN A 158 -6.61 -8.85 48.14
CA GLN A 158 -7.10 -8.37 49.42
C GLN A 158 -7.55 -9.56 50.24
#